data_AF-A0A947D8S3-F1
#
_entry.id   AF-A0A947D8S3-F1
#
_cell.length_a   1.000
_cell.length_b   1.000
_cell.length_c   1.000
_cell.angle_alpha   90.00
_cell.angle_beta   90.00
_cell.angle_gamma   90.00
#
_symmetry.space_group_name_H-M   'P 1'
#
loop_
_entity.id
_entity.type
_entity.pdbx_description
1 polymer ?
#
loop_
_entity_poly.entity_id
_entity_poly.type
_entity_poly.pdbx_seq_one_letter_code
_entity_poly.pdbx_strand_id
1 'polypeptide(L)' 'MPEPAGQAGKVAKIEKLTVYVPRAAAKRLRQMALDHDRRVNDYLQEAVDMMLAKYGQKSLREFEES' A
#
# COMPACT_ATOMS: atom_id res chain seq x y z
N MET A 1 7.21 -38.92 7.63
CA MET A 1 7.70 -37.73 6.89
C MET A 1 6.57 -36.71 6.89
N PRO A 2 6.85 -35.46 7.30
CA PRO A 2 5.85 -34.50 7.76
C PRO A 2 5.06 -33.83 6.63
N GLU A 3 3.81 -33.48 6.94
CA GLU A 3 2.83 -32.80 6.10
C GLU A 3 3.29 -31.37 5.74
N PRO A 4 3.03 -30.87 4.52
CA PRO A 4 3.28 -29.47 4.21
C PRO A 4 2.21 -28.61 4.89
N ALA A 5 2.61 -27.92 5.96
CA ALA A 5 1.90 -26.77 6.51
C ALA A 5 1.89 -25.65 5.46
N GLY A 6 0.96 -25.73 4.52
CA GLY A 6 0.55 -24.61 3.67
C GLY A 6 -0.07 -23.56 4.58
N GLN A 7 0.76 -22.59 5.01
CA GLN A 7 0.34 -21.39 5.69
C GLN A 7 -0.89 -20.82 4.97
N ALA A 8 -2.05 -20.92 5.64
CA ALA A 8 -3.21 -20.14 5.32
C ALA A 8 -2.83 -18.67 5.56
N GLY A 9 -2.24 -18.04 4.55
CA GLY A 9 -2.07 -16.60 4.51
C GLY A 9 -3.46 -16.02 4.65
N LYS A 10 -3.75 -15.42 5.81
CA LYS A 10 -4.91 -14.57 6.00
C LYS A 10 -4.90 -13.60 4.82
N VAL A 11 -5.83 -13.80 3.89
CA VAL A 11 -6.06 -12.85 2.82
C VAL A 11 -6.61 -11.63 3.54
N ALA A 12 -5.72 -10.72 3.93
CA ALA A 12 -6.12 -9.44 4.48
C ALA A 12 -7.15 -8.85 3.50
N LYS A 13 -8.21 -8.25 4.04
CA LYS A 13 -9.31 -7.66 3.26
C LYS A 13 -8.81 -6.38 2.58
N ILE A 14 -7.84 -6.53 1.67
CA ILE A 14 -7.17 -5.43 1.00
C ILE A 14 -8.00 -5.08 -0.22
N GLU A 15 -8.67 -3.94 -0.17
CA GLU A 15 -9.38 -3.40 -1.32
C GLU A 15 -8.43 -2.59 -2.21
N LYS A 16 -8.42 -2.86 -3.52
CA LYS A 16 -7.53 -2.18 -4.46
C LYS A 16 -8.12 -0.83 -4.85
N LEU A 17 -7.64 0.25 -4.24
CA LEU A 17 -7.97 1.61 -4.65
C LEU A 17 -7.15 2.02 -5.89
N THR A 18 -7.83 2.51 -6.93
CA THR A 18 -7.17 3.04 -8.15
C THR A 18 -7.34 4.55 -8.17
N VAL A 19 -6.23 5.29 -8.24
CA VAL A 19 -6.23 6.77 -8.27
C VAL A 19 -5.82 7.27 -9.65
N TYR A 20 -6.61 8.20 -10.19
CA TYR A 20 -6.28 8.88 -11.43
C TYR A 20 -5.32 10.03 -11.15
N VAL A 21 -4.10 9.93 -11.69
CA VAL A 21 -3.08 10.97 -11.58
C VAL A 21 -2.64 11.44 -12.97
N PRO A 22 -2.20 12.70 -13.13
CA PRO A 22 -1.61 13.17 -14.38
C PRO A 22 -0.42 12.31 -14.81
N ARG A 23 -0.25 12.09 -16.12
CA ARG A 23 0.84 11.26 -16.67
C ARG A 23 2.23 11.68 -16.19
N ALA A 24 2.47 12.98 -16.04
CA ALA A 24 3.73 13.52 -15.53
C ALA A 24 4.00 13.08 -14.08
N ALA A 25 2.97 13.11 -13.22
CA ALA A 25 3.06 12.67 -11.83
C ALA A 25 3.29 11.15 -11.73
N ALA A 26 2.59 10.35 -12.54
CA ALA A 26 2.82 8.91 -12.60
C ALA A 26 4.26 8.56 -13.02
N LYS A 27 4.83 9.29 -13.98
CA LYS A 27 6.21 9.09 -14.42
C LYS A 27 7.21 9.45 -13.31
N ARG A 28 6.99 10.56 -12.61
CA ARG A 28 7.77 10.98 -11.44
C ARG A 28 7.72 9.93 -10.32
N LEU A 29 6.53 9.45 -9.96
CA LEU A 29 6.34 8.43 -8.92
C LEU A 29 7.05 7.11 -9.26
N ARG A 30 6.95 6.67 -10.53
CA ARG A 30 7.68 5.47 -10.99
C ARG A 30 9.19 5.68 -10.94
N GLN A 31 9.67 6.86 -11.29
CA GLN A 31 11.09 7.15 -11.27
C GLN A 31 11.64 7.22 -9.85
N MET A 32 10.91 7.83 -8.92
CA MET A 32 11.25 7.81 -7.48
C MET A 32 11.22 6.39 -6.91
N ALA A 33 10.23 5.59 -7.29
CA ALA A 33 10.17 4.17 -6.93
C ALA A 33 11.43 3.40 -7.37
N LEU A 34 11.90 3.63 -8.60
CA LEU A 34 13.13 3.02 -9.10
C LEU A 34 14.38 3.53 -8.37
N ASP A 35 14.44 4.82 -8.04
CA ASP A 35 15.60 5.44 -7.38
C ASP A 35 15.79 4.94 -5.94
N HIS A 36 14.69 4.71 -5.23
CA HIS A 36 14.68 4.27 -3.84
C HIS A 36 14.55 2.75 -3.65
N ASP A 37 14.54 1.96 -4.74
CA ASP A 37 14.25 0.51 -4.72
C ASP A 37 12.92 0.16 -4.01
N ARG A 38 11.94 1.08 -4.07
CA ARG A 38 10.62 0.94 -3.45
C ARG A 38 9.56 0.71 -4.51
N ARG A 39 8.42 0.12 -4.14
CA ARG A 39 7.27 -0.03 -5.05
C ARG A 39 6.46 1.26 -5.05
N VAL A 40 5.90 1.64 -6.21
CA VAL A 40 4.92 2.75 -6.30
C VAL A 40 3.74 2.53 -5.34
N ASN A 41 3.36 1.27 -5.13
CA ASN A 41 2.30 0.92 -4.19
C ASN A 41 2.64 1.32 -2.74
N ASP A 42 3.90 1.23 -2.34
CA ASP A 42 4.38 1.59 -1.01
C ASP A 42 4.24 3.10 -0.79
N TYR A 43 4.67 3.91 -1.76
CA TYR A 43 4.45 5.36 -1.76
C TYR A 43 2.97 5.76 -1.75
N LEU A 44 2.12 5.01 -2.45
CA LEU A 44 0.67 5.25 -2.43
C LEU A 44 0.07 4.93 -1.06
N GLN A 45 0.50 3.84 -0.42
CA GLN A 45 0.09 3.51 0.95
C GLN A 45 0.53 4.59 1.93
N GLU A 46 1.80 5.03 1.87
CA GLU A 46 2.31 6.14 2.71
C GLU A 46 1.52 7.43 2.45
N ALA A 47 1.22 7.76 1.19
CA ALA A 47 0.45 8.95 0.85
C ALA A 47 -0.99 8.90 1.39
N VAL A 48 -1.63 7.74 1.35
CA VAL A 48 -2.97 7.54 1.92
C VAL A 48 -2.91 7.60 3.44
N ASP A 49 -1.90 7.00 4.07
CA ASP A 49 -1.71 7.06 5.53
C ASP A 49 -1.49 8.50 6.01
N MET A 50 -0.64 9.26 5.33
CA MET A 50 -0.44 10.69 5.58
C MET A 50 -1.73 11.50 5.39
N MET A 51 -2.55 11.15 4.40
CA MET A 51 -3.84 11.80 4.20
C MET A 51 -4.80 11.48 5.36
N LEU A 52 -4.93 10.20 5.75
CA LEU A 52 -5.77 9.76 6.87
C LEU A 52 -5.35 10.44 8.17
N ALA A 53 -4.05 10.48 8.47
CA ALA A 53 -3.49 11.16 9.63
C ALA A 53 -3.85 12.66 9.64
N LYS A 54 -3.83 13.34 8.49
CA LYS A 54 -4.23 14.74 8.38
C LYS A 54 -5.71 14.98 8.73
N TYR A 55 -6.57 13.98 8.49
CA TYR A 55 -7.99 14.03 8.84
C TYR A 55 -8.31 13.45 10.22
N GLY A 56 -7.29 13.10 11.02
CA GLY A 56 -7.46 12.46 12.33
C GLY A 56 -8.05 11.06 12.26
N GLN A 57 -7.97 10.42 11.09
CA GLN A 57 -8.37 9.03 10.88
C GLN A 57 -7.22 8.10 11.29
N LYS A 58 -7.58 6.86 11.65
CA LYS A 58 -6.63 5.80 11.94
C LYS A 58 -5.76 5.48 10.72
N SER A 59 -4.54 5.01 10.95
CA SER A 59 -3.63 4.59 9.89
C SER A 59 -4.16 3.35 9.16
N LEU A 60 -3.70 3.10 7.94
CA LEU A 60 -4.12 1.94 7.14
C LEU A 60 -3.92 0.61 7.89
N ARG A 61 -2.84 0.49 8.66
CA ARG A 61 -2.54 -0.68 9.50
C ARG A 61 -3.57 -0.89 10.61
N GLU A 62 -4.07 0.18 11.20
CA GLU A 62 -5.09 0.12 12.24
C GLU A 62 -6.48 -0.22 11.68
N PHE A 63 -6.72 0.03 10.39
CA PHE A 63 -7.92 -0.43 9.68
C PHE A 63 -7.87 -1.92 9.32
N GLU A 64 -6.68 -2.51 9.11
CA GLU A 64 -6.55 -3.96 8.87
C GLU A 64 -6.86 -4.81 10.12
N GLU A 65 -6.73 -4.23 11.32
CA GLU A 65 -7.01 -4.91 12.60
C GLU A 65 -8.48 -4.81 13.06
N SER A 66 -9.33 -4.07 12.36
CA SER A 66 -10.69 -3.73 12.82
C SER A 66 -11.84 -4.47 12.13
#